data_AF-A0A1F2U157-F1
#
_entry.id   AF-A0A1F2U157-F1
#
_cell.length_a   1.000
_cell.length_b   1.000
_cell.length_c   1.000
_cell.angle_alpha   90.00
_cell.angle_beta   90.00
_cell.angle_gamma   90.00
#
_symmetry.space_group_name_H-M   'P 1'
#
loop_
_entity.id
_entity.type
_entity.pdbx_description
1 polymer ?
#
loop_
_entity_poly.entity_id
_entity_poly.type
_entity_poly.pdbx_seq_one_letter_code
_entity_poly.pdbx_strand_id
1 'polypeptide(L)'
;MLGAHEIYREMTQIEQRYREFRDLFHRFKELAITGLTADDCPVKSITFENQDEENYFYGHFAGKCVRFSFSMERDKEGIFRGDVKCNLVDPSTKERGFEVGNFSFNGRGNTKLKLPGDGDEINISHDAHAAYIALHMLYAALGKQ
;
A
#
# COMPACT_ATOMS: atom_id res chain seq x y z
N MET A 1 15.61 -14.00 -27.97
CA MET A 1 16.60 -13.94 -26.87
C MET A 1 17.18 -12.54 -26.91
N LEU A 2 17.00 -11.75 -25.85
CA LEU A 2 17.49 -10.36 -25.82
C LEU A 2 19.01 -10.35 -25.76
N GLY A 3 19.64 -9.40 -26.44
CA GLY A 3 21.08 -9.15 -26.31
C GLY A 3 21.40 -8.51 -24.96
N ALA A 4 22.63 -8.68 -24.46
CA ALA A 4 23.03 -8.15 -23.15
C ALA A 4 22.78 -6.63 -23.00
N HIS A 5 23.02 -5.85 -24.06
CA HIS A 5 22.75 -4.40 -24.05
C HIS A 5 21.25 -4.07 -23.90
N GLU A 6 20.38 -4.86 -24.53
CA GLU A 6 18.93 -4.69 -24.43
C GLU A 6 18.45 -5.03 -23.01
N ILE A 7 19.00 -6.08 -22.41
CA ILE A 7 18.73 -6.45 -21.01
C ILE A 7 19.12 -5.31 -20.07
N TYR A 8 20.31 -4.73 -20.21
CA TYR A 8 20.73 -3.60 -19.37
C TYR A 8 19.79 -2.41 -19.50
N ARG A 9 19.41 -2.04 -20.73
CA ARG A 9 18.49 -0.93 -20.97
C ARG A 9 17.12 -1.18 -20.33
N GLU A 10 16.57 -2.38 -20.47
CA GLU A 10 15.30 -2.75 -19.84
C GLU A 10 15.38 -2.73 -18.31
N MET A 11 16.44 -3.30 -17.73
CA MET A 11 16.65 -3.32 -16.28
C MET A 11 16.73 -1.90 -15.69
N THR A 12 17.43 -0.97 -16.35
CA THR A 12 17.48 0.44 -15.92
C THR A 12 16.10 1.11 -15.96
N GLN A 13 15.29 0.84 -16.99
CA GLN A 13 13.93 1.38 -17.06
C GLN A 13 13.01 0.79 -15.98
N ILE A 14 13.16 -0.49 -15.68
CA ILE A 14 12.44 -1.19 -14.61
C ILE A 14 12.81 -0.61 -13.25
N GLU A 15 14.10 -0.39 -13.00
CA GLU A 15 14.59 0.22 -11.77
C GLU A 15 14.03 1.64 -11.57
N GLN A 16 14.09 2.48 -12.61
CA GLN A 16 13.54 3.84 -12.55
C GLN A 16 12.03 3.82 -12.24
N ARG A 17 11.29 2.93 -12.91
CA ARG A 17 9.85 2.77 -12.69
C ARG A 17 9.54 2.27 -11.28
N TYR A 18 10.35 1.35 -10.75
CA TYR A 18 10.22 0.85 -9.39
C TYR A 18 10.40 1.97 -8.37
N ARG A 19 11.41 2.84 -8.54
CA ARG A 19 11.62 4.01 -7.67
C ARG A 19 10.42 4.94 -7.67
N GLU A 20 9.89 5.29 -8.84
CA GLU A 20 8.69 6.14 -8.97
C GLU A 20 7.48 5.56 -8.22
N PHE A 21 7.22 4.26 -8.35
CA PHE A 21 6.13 3.63 -7.61
C PHE A 21 6.38 3.55 -6.10
N ARG A 22 7.64 3.37 -5.71
CA ARG A 22 8.02 3.32 -4.31
C ARG A 22 7.85 4.67 -3.62
N ASP A 23 8.19 5.76 -4.30
CA ASP A 23 7.97 7.11 -3.79
C ASP A 23 6.48 7.39 -3.57
N LEU A 24 5.61 6.94 -4.49
CA LEU A 24 4.15 7.02 -4.32
C LEU A 24 3.67 6.19 -3.13
N PHE A 25 4.25 5.00 -2.90
CA PHE A 25 3.93 4.17 -1.73
C PHE A 25 4.38 4.84 -0.41
N HIS A 26 5.55 5.47 -0.38
CA HIS A 26 6.02 6.24 0.78
C HIS A 26 5.11 7.42 1.06
N ARG A 27 4.70 8.14 0.01
CA ARG A 27 3.73 9.22 0.16
C ARG A 27 2.40 8.72 0.72
N PHE A 28 1.89 7.61 0.21
CA PHE A 28 0.69 6.96 0.73
C PHE A 28 0.81 6.64 2.23
N LYS A 29 1.94 6.05 2.66
CA LYS A 29 2.24 5.75 4.06
C LYS A 29 2.20 7.01 4.93
N GLU A 30 2.90 8.08 4.53
CA GLU A 30 2.92 9.34 5.28
C GLU A 30 1.53 9.95 5.45
N LEU A 31 0.75 9.97 4.37
CA LEU A 31 -0.60 10.53 4.37
C LEU A 31 -1.57 9.69 5.22
N ALA A 32 -1.48 8.36 5.12
CA ALA A 32 -2.28 7.45 5.93
C ALA A 32 -1.98 7.61 7.42
N ILE A 33 -0.70 7.71 7.79
CA ILE A 33 -0.27 7.95 9.18
C ILE A 33 -0.83 9.30 9.64
N THR A 34 -0.52 10.37 8.92
CA THR A 34 -0.91 11.74 9.29
C THR A 34 -2.43 11.86 9.46
N GLY A 35 -3.22 11.33 8.52
CA GLY A 35 -4.67 11.43 8.57
C GLY A 35 -5.31 10.59 9.68
N LEU A 36 -4.77 9.39 9.97
CA LEU A 36 -5.37 8.48 10.94
C LEU A 36 -4.86 8.66 12.37
N THR A 37 -3.73 9.33 12.57
CA THR A 37 -3.22 9.70 13.90
C THR A 37 -3.46 11.16 14.27
N ALA A 38 -4.15 11.93 13.43
CA ALA A 38 -4.51 13.31 13.73
C ALA A 38 -5.48 13.41 14.94
N ASP A 39 -5.39 14.53 15.67
CA ASP A 39 -6.21 14.76 16.86
C ASP A 39 -7.72 14.84 16.56
N ASP A 40 -8.08 15.26 15.35
CA ASP A 40 -9.45 15.34 14.85
C ASP A 40 -9.97 14.01 14.26
N CYS A 41 -9.11 13.00 14.09
CA CYS A 41 -9.54 11.68 13.64
C CYS A 41 -10.47 11.04 14.70
N PRO A 42 -11.70 10.63 14.34
CA PRO A 42 -12.67 10.09 15.31
C PRO A 42 -12.28 8.70 15.84
N VAL A 43 -11.49 7.94 15.08
CA VAL A 43 -11.05 6.60 15.48
C VAL A 43 -9.74 6.72 16.26
N LYS A 44 -9.83 6.57 17.58
CA LYS A 44 -8.66 6.58 18.46
C LYS A 44 -8.00 5.19 18.52
N SER A 45 -6.74 5.16 18.95
CA SER A 45 -5.93 3.93 19.10
C SER A 45 -5.43 3.28 17.80
N ILE A 46 -5.59 3.92 16.64
CA ILE A 46 -4.83 3.55 15.44
C ILE A 46 -3.38 4.01 15.64
N THR A 47 -2.43 3.10 15.45
CA THR A 47 -1.01 3.41 15.48
C THR A 47 -0.30 2.76 14.29
N PHE A 48 0.84 3.31 13.91
CA PHE A 48 1.65 2.77 12.82
C PHE A 48 3.08 2.58 13.29
N GLU A 49 3.66 1.43 12.92
CA GLU A 49 5.08 1.20 13.09
C GLU A 49 5.79 1.61 11.80
N ASN A 50 6.56 2.67 11.89
CA ASN A 50 7.46 3.07 10.82
C ASN A 50 8.73 2.21 10.94
N GLN A 51 8.83 1.18 10.10
CA GLN A 51 10.09 0.46 9.91
C GLN A 51 10.93 1.23 8.89
N ASP A 52 12.25 1.29 9.13
CA ASP A 52 13.23 1.81 8.15
C ASP A 52 13.30 0.94 6.89
N GLU A 53 12.65 -0.23 6.89
CA GLU A 53 12.53 -1.09 5.73
C GLU A 53 11.61 -0.48 4.66
N GLU A 54 12.19 -0.31 3.47
CA GLU A 54 11.69 0.63 2.48
C GLU A 54 10.43 0.15 1.72
N ASN A 55 9.96 -1.08 1.95
CA ASN A 55 8.90 -1.71 1.17
C ASN A 55 7.69 -2.18 1.98
N TYR A 56 7.62 -1.86 3.27
CA TYR A 56 6.39 -2.08 4.04
C TYR A 56 6.27 -1.18 5.26
N PHE A 57 5.09 -1.20 5.86
CA PHE A 57 4.85 -0.66 7.19
C PHE A 57 3.72 -1.45 7.87
N TYR A 58 3.58 -1.27 9.19
CA TYR A 58 2.50 -1.89 9.95
C TYR A 58 1.49 -0.85 10.43
N GLY A 59 0.21 -1.19 10.33
CA GLY A 59 -0.88 -0.48 10.99
C GLY A 59 -1.51 -1.37 12.06
N HIS A 60 -1.84 -0.77 13.20
CA HIS A 60 -2.36 -1.46 14.37
C HIS A 60 -3.70 -0.86 14.78
N PHE A 61 -4.65 -1.74 15.07
CA PHE A 61 -5.95 -1.34 15.61
C PHE A 61 -6.58 -2.51 16.37
N ALA A 62 -7.11 -2.25 17.58
CA ALA A 62 -7.85 -3.21 18.39
C ALA A 62 -7.18 -4.60 18.51
N GLY A 63 -5.86 -4.63 18.72
CA GLY A 63 -5.06 -5.86 18.83
C GLY A 63 -4.75 -6.57 17.52
N LYS A 64 -5.23 -6.07 16.37
CA LYS A 64 -4.85 -6.54 15.03
C LYS A 64 -3.65 -5.74 14.51
N CYS A 65 -2.79 -6.41 13.78
CA CYS A 65 -1.64 -5.83 13.10
C CYS A 65 -1.72 -6.18 11.61
N VAL A 66 -1.72 -5.16 10.75
CA VAL A 66 -1.76 -5.32 9.29
C VAL A 66 -0.46 -4.83 8.70
N ARG A 67 0.22 -5.69 7.93
CA ARG A 67 1.41 -5.34 7.16
C ARG A 67 1.02 -4.92 5.74
N PHE A 68 1.34 -3.68 5.38
CA PHE A 68 1.18 -3.15 4.03
C PHE A 68 2.48 -3.35 3.27
N SER A 69 2.54 -4.30 2.34
CA SER A 69 3.77 -4.65 1.60
C SER A 69 3.70 -4.21 0.15
N PHE A 70 4.63 -3.36 -0.27
CA PHE A 70 4.75 -2.87 -1.63
C PHE A 70 5.56 -3.81 -2.52
N SER A 71 5.10 -3.96 -3.76
CA SER A 71 5.84 -4.57 -4.87
C SER A 71 5.46 -3.88 -6.18
N MET A 72 6.30 -4.04 -7.21
CA MET A 72 5.94 -3.66 -8.58
C MET A 72 5.62 -4.94 -9.37
N GLU A 73 4.45 -4.98 -9.98
CA GLU A 73 4.02 -6.09 -10.83
C GLU A 73 3.77 -5.61 -12.26
N ARG A 74 3.91 -6.51 -13.23
CA ARG A 74 3.57 -6.26 -14.64
C ARG A 74 2.26 -6.98 -14.93
N ASP A 75 1.26 -6.25 -15.44
CA ASP A 75 -0.03 -6.84 -15.76
C ASP A 75 -0.01 -7.65 -17.07
N LYS A 76 -1.15 -8.23 -17.43
CA LYS A 76 -1.31 -9.06 -18.64
C LYS A 76 -1.05 -8.30 -19.94
N GLU A 77 -1.14 -6.96 -19.91
CA GLU A 77 -0.87 -6.09 -21.06
C GLU A 77 0.59 -5.62 -21.09
N GLY A 78 1.41 -6.04 -20.13
CA GLY A 78 2.81 -5.64 -20.03
C GLY A 78 3.02 -4.32 -19.30
N ILE A 79 1.97 -3.73 -18.72
CA ILE A 79 2.03 -2.43 -18.06
C ILE A 79 2.42 -2.63 -16.58
N PHE A 80 3.44 -1.90 -16.13
CA PHE A 80 3.84 -1.93 -14.73
C PHE A 80 2.85 -1.16 -13.84
N ARG A 81 2.63 -1.70 -12.64
CA ARG A 81 1.81 -1.11 -11.58
C ARG A 81 2.49 -1.29 -10.24
N GLY A 82 2.25 -0.37 -9.32
CA GLY A 82 2.50 -0.61 -7.91
C GLY A 82 1.40 -1.51 -7.35
N ASP A 83 1.76 -2.48 -6.53
CA ASP A 83 0.84 -3.38 -5.84
C ASP A 83 1.15 -3.39 -4.34
N VAL A 84 0.12 -3.27 -3.52
CA VAL A 84 0.21 -3.29 -2.06
C VAL A 84 -0.64 -4.42 -1.52
N LYS A 85 0.04 -5.44 -0.96
CA LYS A 85 -0.61 -6.56 -0.29
C LYS A 85 -0.72 -6.29 1.20
N CYS A 86 -1.92 -6.37 1.72
CA CYS A 86 -2.24 -6.11 3.12
C CYS A 86 -2.48 -7.46 3.80
N ASN A 87 -1.57 -7.86 4.68
CA ASN A 87 -1.65 -9.16 5.38
C ASN A 87 -1.84 -8.93 6.87
N LEU A 88 -2.73 -9.71 7.48
CA LEU A 88 -2.79 -9.80 8.93
C LEU A 88 -1.52 -10.51 9.40
N VAL A 89 -0.86 -9.95 10.42
CA VAL A 89 0.32 -10.56 11.03
C VAL A 89 0.10 -10.70 12.53
N ASP A 90 0.75 -11.69 13.14
CA ASP A 90 0.80 -11.77 14.59
C ASP A 90 1.55 -10.52 15.13
N PRO A 91 0.97 -9.75 16.07
CA PRO A 91 1.60 -8.55 16.58
C PRO A 91 2.94 -8.80 17.29
N SER A 92 3.15 -10.00 17.85
CA SER A 92 4.32 -10.37 18.65
C SER A 92 5.41 -11.02 17.79
N THR A 93 5.04 -11.94 16.89
CA THR A 93 6.02 -12.67 16.06
C THR A 93 6.23 -12.05 14.69
N LYS A 94 5.31 -11.17 14.25
CA LYS A 94 5.26 -10.57 12.90
C LYS A 94 5.19 -11.61 11.78
N GLU A 95 4.85 -12.85 12.10
CA GLU A 95 4.60 -13.91 11.12
C GLU A 95 3.38 -13.58 10.27
N ARG A 96 3.48 -13.82 8.97
CA ARG A 96 2.36 -13.56 8.04
C ARG A 96 1.26 -14.58 8.27
N GLY A 97 0.08 -14.08 8.61
CA GLY A 97 -1.17 -14.80 8.53
C GLY A 97 -1.82 -14.62 7.17
N PHE A 98 -3.12 -14.31 7.18
CA PHE A 98 -3.96 -14.26 5.99
C PHE A 98 -3.90 -12.91 5.28
N GLU A 99 -4.12 -12.94 3.96
CA GLU A 99 -4.37 -11.74 3.18
C GLU A 99 -5.72 -11.11 3.61
N VAL A 100 -5.64 -9.85 4.02
CA VAL A 100 -6.81 -9.02 4.37
C VAL A 100 -7.37 -8.38 3.11
N GLY A 101 -6.49 -8.00 2.19
CA GLY A 101 -6.82 -7.49 0.87
C GLY A 101 -5.59 -6.94 0.15
N ASN A 102 -5.82 -6.39 -1.03
CA ASN A 102 -4.78 -5.78 -1.83
C ASN A 102 -5.33 -4.59 -2.63
N PHE A 103 -4.43 -3.74 -3.10
CA PHE A 103 -4.74 -2.72 -4.09
C PHE A 103 -3.55 -2.45 -4.99
N SER A 104 -3.83 -2.06 -6.22
CA SER A 104 -2.79 -1.65 -7.18
C SER A 104 -3.04 -0.22 -7.65
N PHE A 105 -1.96 0.45 -8.07
CA PHE A 105 -1.97 1.82 -8.54
C PHE A 105 -1.09 2.01 -9.78
N ASN A 106 -1.48 2.97 -10.63
CA ASN A 106 -0.70 3.37 -11.80
C ASN A 106 0.34 4.45 -11.47
N GLY A 107 1.11 4.90 -12.47
CA GLY A 107 2.18 5.90 -12.26
C GLY A 107 1.71 7.29 -11.83
N ARG A 108 0.41 7.50 -11.71
CA ARG A 108 -0.22 8.72 -11.16
C ARG A 108 -0.84 8.50 -9.77
N GLY A 109 -0.72 7.30 -9.22
CA GLY A 109 -1.30 6.93 -7.93
C GLY A 109 -2.78 6.53 -7.99
N ASN A 110 -3.43 6.52 -9.15
CA ASN A 110 -4.83 6.09 -9.27
C ASN A 110 -4.93 4.59 -9.07
N THR A 111 -5.87 4.17 -8.23
CA THR A 111 -6.20 2.77 -7.97
C THR A 111 -7.45 2.33 -8.74
N LYS A 112 -7.70 1.02 -8.74
CA LYS A 112 -9.00 0.47 -9.18
C LYS A 112 -10.06 0.48 -8.06
N LEU A 113 -9.69 0.88 -6.84
CA LEU A 113 -10.64 1.00 -5.75
C LEU A 113 -11.52 2.23 -5.98
N LYS A 114 -12.78 2.13 -5.56
CA LYS A 114 -13.76 3.22 -5.65
C LYS A 114 -14.24 3.59 -4.27
N LEU A 115 -14.49 4.88 -4.05
CA LEU A 115 -15.17 5.32 -2.85
C LEU A 115 -16.60 4.77 -2.80
N PRO A 116 -17.14 4.43 -1.62
CA PRO A 116 -18.54 4.11 -1.47
C PRO A 116 -19.39 5.35 -1.83
N GLY A 117 -20.38 5.19 -2.71
CA GLY A 117 -21.33 6.26 -3.06
C GLY A 117 -21.00 7.02 -4.33
N ASP A 118 -19.82 7.65 -4.42
CA ASP A 118 -19.50 8.58 -5.52
C ASP A 118 -18.88 7.91 -6.76
N GLY A 119 -18.34 6.69 -6.63
CA GLY A 119 -17.77 5.95 -7.75
C GLY A 119 -16.44 6.51 -8.30
N ASP A 120 -15.96 7.61 -7.72
CA ASP A 120 -14.67 8.22 -8.01
C ASP A 120 -13.50 7.29 -7.73
N GLU A 121 -12.48 7.38 -8.59
CA GLU A 121 -11.24 6.64 -8.44
C GLU A 121 -10.45 7.13 -7.22
N ILE A 122 -10.06 6.19 -6.36
CA ILE A 122 -9.20 6.49 -5.23
C ILE A 122 -7.77 6.69 -5.73
N ASN A 123 -7.17 7.81 -5.34
CA ASN A 123 -5.76 8.12 -5.59
C ASN A 123 -4.95 8.03 -4.29
N ILE A 124 -3.90 7.19 -4.27
CA ILE A 124 -3.13 6.89 -3.05
C ILE A 124 -2.30 8.06 -2.52
N SER A 125 -2.11 9.10 -3.33
CA SER A 125 -1.36 10.32 -2.98
C SER A 125 -2.26 11.48 -2.55
N HIS A 126 -3.56 11.23 -2.40
CA HIS A 126 -4.51 12.19 -1.85
C HIS A 126 -4.85 11.85 -0.39
N ASP A 127 -4.81 12.83 0.50
CA ASP A 127 -4.83 12.65 1.96
C ASP A 127 -6.02 11.81 2.45
N ALA A 128 -7.25 12.23 2.10
CA ALA A 128 -8.47 11.52 2.50
C ALA A 128 -8.56 10.10 1.93
N HIS A 129 -8.01 9.88 0.74
CA HIS A 129 -8.02 8.59 0.06
C HIS A 129 -7.02 7.62 0.69
N ALA A 130 -5.81 8.09 1.01
CA ALA A 130 -4.80 7.31 1.70
C ALA A 130 -5.29 6.86 3.08
N ALA A 131 -5.85 7.77 3.88
CA ALA A 131 -6.45 7.45 5.16
C ALA A 131 -7.60 6.44 5.02
N TYR A 132 -8.49 6.64 4.05
CA TYR A 132 -9.58 5.71 3.77
C TYR A 132 -9.08 4.29 3.43
N ILE A 133 -8.08 4.14 2.54
CA ILE A 133 -7.54 2.83 2.18
C ILE A 133 -6.98 2.12 3.42
N ALA A 134 -6.14 2.81 4.20
CA ALA A 134 -5.51 2.21 5.38
C ALA A 134 -6.56 1.82 6.43
N LEU A 135 -7.55 2.69 6.68
CA LEU A 135 -8.66 2.41 7.59
C LEU A 135 -9.51 1.23 7.11
N HIS A 136 -9.81 1.16 5.81
CA HIS A 136 -10.57 0.07 5.23
C HIS A 136 -9.87 -1.28 5.44
N MET A 137 -8.55 -1.34 5.25
CA MET A 137 -7.78 -2.57 5.47
C MET A 137 -7.72 -2.94 6.96
N LEU A 138 -7.55 -1.98 7.86
CA LEU A 138 -7.61 -2.22 9.30
C LEU A 138 -8.99 -2.74 9.75
N TYR A 139 -10.07 -2.18 9.20
CA TYR A 139 -11.43 -2.63 9.46
C TYR A 139 -11.66 -4.04 8.92
N ALA A 140 -11.24 -4.33 7.68
CA ALA A 140 -11.35 -5.65 7.08
C ALA A 140 -10.62 -6.73 7.90
N ALA A 141 -9.50 -6.38 8.54
CA ALA A 141 -8.74 -7.28 9.41
C ALA A 141 -9.51 -7.73 10.66
N LEU A 142 -10.51 -6.97 11.12
CA LEU A 142 -11.37 -7.35 12.25
C LEU A 142 -12.30 -8.52 11.90
N GLY A 143 -12.70 -8.63 10.64
CA GLY A 143 -13.55 -9.71 10.13
C GLY A 143 -12.81 -11.02 9.84
N LYS A 144 -11.48 -11.03 9.98
CA LYS A 144 -10.63 -12.21 9.74
C LYS A 144 -10.20 -12.81 11.09
N GLN A 145 -10.51 -14.10 11.28
CA GLN A 145 -10.10 -14.93 12.40
C GLN A 145 -9.09 -15.97 11.92
#